data_AF-A0A7X7QM00-F1
#
_entry.id   AF-A0A7X7QM00-F1
#
_cell.length_a   1.000
_cell.length_b   1.000
_cell.length_c   1.000
_cell.angle_alpha   90.00
_cell.angle_beta   90.00
_cell.angle_gamma   90.00
#
_symmetry.space_group_name_H-M   'P 1'
#
loop_
_entity.id
_entity.type
_entity.pdbx_description
1 polymer ?
#
loop_
_entity_poly.entity_id
_entity_poly.type
_entity_poly.pdbx_seq_one_letter_code
_entity_poly.pdbx_strand_id
1 'polypeptide(L)'
;MKTLLLTAITAGLVITSGCQALRGTPKPYTPRPDQTEWVDEAAVISRVTRLIYEARFDSRRALAEREYAALIRHWYTRVSRTGEDVDAGRRAVHYIHKIHRDAKGSRDLWKQVLSLARQPPPGQDGLVLPDDLR
;
A
#
# COMPACT_ATOMS: atom_id res chain seq x y z
N MET A 1 21.68 39.68 -34.55
CA MET A 1 21.48 40.32 -33.22
C MET A 1 20.09 39.91 -32.73
N LYS A 2 20.01 39.07 -31.67
CA LYS A 2 19.34 39.35 -30.37
C LYS A 2 17.82 39.65 -30.50
N THR A 3 16.84 38.99 -29.85
CA THR A 3 16.79 38.03 -28.73
C THR A 3 15.33 37.56 -28.51
N LEU A 4 15.16 36.25 -28.24
CA LEU A 4 14.30 35.54 -27.25
C LEU A 4 12.80 35.91 -26.93
N LEU A 5 12.07 34.83 -26.53
CA LEU A 5 10.84 34.69 -25.71
C LEU A 5 9.51 34.55 -26.51
N LEU A 6 8.54 33.65 -26.26
CA LEU A 6 8.16 32.70 -25.19
C LEU A 6 7.36 31.54 -25.87
N THR A 7 7.62 30.26 -25.60
CA THR A 7 6.88 29.40 -24.65
C THR A 7 5.42 29.06 -25.04
N ALA A 8 5.19 27.84 -25.54
CA ALA A 8 4.09 26.94 -25.15
C ALA A 8 4.16 25.63 -25.95
N ILE A 9 4.98 24.69 -25.47
CA ILE A 9 4.87 23.28 -25.86
C ILE A 9 3.62 22.76 -25.16
N THR A 10 2.48 22.74 -25.86
CA THR A 10 1.28 22.05 -25.40
C THR A 10 1.45 20.56 -25.68
N ALA A 11 2.33 19.91 -24.91
CA ALA A 11 2.37 18.47 -24.80
C ALA A 11 1.14 18.01 -23.99
N GLY A 12 -0.03 18.12 -24.59
CA GLY A 12 -1.23 17.40 -24.17
C GLY A 12 -1.04 15.93 -24.53
N LEU A 13 -0.11 15.24 -23.86
CA LEU A 13 0.02 13.80 -23.95
C LEU A 13 -1.22 13.22 -23.26
N VAL A 14 -2.19 12.94 -24.10
CA VAL A 14 -3.37 12.13 -23.87
C VAL A 14 -3.01 10.93 -22.98
N ILE A 15 -3.31 11.02 -21.68
CA ILE A 15 -3.37 9.86 -20.78
C ILE A 15 -4.67 9.15 -21.15
N THR A 16 -4.63 8.42 -22.26
CA THR A 16 -5.69 7.48 -22.64
C THR A 16 -5.65 6.33 -21.65
N SER A 17 -6.68 6.28 -20.82
CA SER A 17 -7.41 5.04 -20.53
C SER A 17 -6.54 3.81 -20.24
N GLY A 18 -5.86 3.82 -19.09
CA GLY A 18 -5.41 2.60 -18.42
C GLY A 18 -6.52 1.90 -17.62
N CYS A 19 -7.79 2.26 -17.84
CA CYS A 19 -8.97 1.66 -17.17
C CYS A 19 -9.44 0.36 -17.83
N GLN A 20 -8.55 -0.42 -18.45
CA GLN A 20 -8.91 -1.70 -19.04
C GLN A 20 -7.86 -2.77 -18.74
N ALA A 21 -7.91 -3.31 -17.52
CA ALA A 21 -7.70 -4.73 -17.22
C ALA A 21 -7.81 -5.05 -15.72
N LEU A 22 -8.82 -4.55 -15.01
CA LEU A 22 -9.27 -5.21 -13.78
C LEU A 22 -10.38 -6.18 -14.17
N ARG A 23 -9.99 -7.38 -14.63
CA ARG A 23 -10.88 -8.53 -14.66
C ARG A 23 -11.31 -8.79 -13.22
N GLY A 24 -12.58 -8.52 -12.95
CA GLY A 24 -13.18 -8.60 -11.62
C GLY A 24 -13.21 -7.22 -10.98
N THR A 25 -14.31 -6.49 -11.17
CA THR A 25 -14.71 -5.48 -10.19
C THR A 25 -14.63 -6.13 -8.81
N PRO A 26 -13.81 -5.63 -7.87
CA PRO A 26 -13.84 -6.17 -6.52
C PRO A 26 -15.29 -6.07 -6.05
N LYS A 27 -15.87 -7.20 -5.63
CA LYS A 27 -17.18 -7.20 -4.97
C LYS A 27 -17.11 -6.12 -3.89
N PRO A 28 -18.10 -5.21 -3.78
CA PRO A 28 -18.14 -4.29 -2.66
C PRO A 28 -18.08 -5.12 -1.37
N TYR A 29 -17.03 -4.91 -0.58
CA TYR A 29 -16.85 -5.63 0.65
C TYR A 29 -17.96 -5.22 1.62
N THR A 30 -18.55 -6.21 2.29
CA THR A 30 -19.54 -6.00 3.35
C THR A 30 -18.79 -6.14 4.67
N PRO A 31 -18.65 -5.05 5.47
CA PRO A 31 -18.12 -5.14 6.83
C PRO A 31 -18.89 -6.19 7.63
N ARG A 32 -18.20 -6.96 8.48
CA ARG A 32 -18.91 -7.84 9.40
C ARG A 32 -19.69 -7.02 10.43
N PRO A 33 -20.79 -7.55 11.01
CA PRO A 33 -21.62 -6.82 11.97
C PRO A 33 -20.87 -6.27 13.19
N ASP A 34 -19.75 -6.90 13.58
CA ASP A 34 -18.90 -6.59 14.73
C ASP A 34 -17.68 -5.72 14.37
N GLN A 35 -17.52 -5.33 13.10
CA GLN A 35 -16.33 -4.68 12.60
C GLN A 35 -16.45 -3.15 12.60
N THR A 36 -16.07 -2.51 13.70
CA THR A 36 -16.20 -1.04 13.86
C THR A 36 -15.17 -0.22 13.09
N GLU A 37 -13.98 -0.77 12.82
CA GLU A 37 -12.95 -0.12 12.00
C GLU A 37 -12.57 -1.00 10.80
N TRP A 38 -12.56 -0.39 9.61
CA TRP A 38 -12.18 -1.06 8.38
C TRP A 38 -11.28 -0.21 7.50
N VAL A 39 -10.62 -0.89 6.57
CA VAL A 39 -9.72 -0.30 5.59
C VAL A 39 -10.52 0.47 4.54
N ASP A 40 -10.12 1.71 4.25
CA ASP A 40 -10.58 2.40 3.02
C ASP A 40 -9.95 1.70 1.82
N GLU A 41 -10.74 0.86 1.15
CA GLU A 41 -10.26 -0.05 0.12
C GLU A 41 -9.70 0.69 -1.08
N ALA A 42 -10.35 1.76 -1.54
CA ALA A 42 -9.90 2.51 -2.70
C ALA A 42 -8.56 3.20 -2.42
N ALA A 43 -8.42 3.80 -1.23
CA ALA A 43 -7.19 4.43 -0.79
C ALA A 43 -6.05 3.41 -0.67
N VAL A 44 -6.31 2.24 -0.08
CA VAL A 44 -5.28 1.20 0.09
C VAL A 44 -4.90 0.55 -1.24
N ILE A 45 -5.86 0.24 -2.12
CA ILE A 45 -5.56 -0.31 -3.45
C ILE A 45 -4.66 0.65 -4.23
N SER A 46 -5.02 1.93 -4.28
CA SER A 46 -4.23 2.95 -4.97
C SER A 46 -2.82 3.07 -4.37
N ARG A 47 -2.74 3.15 -3.04
CA ARG A 47 -1.46 3.33 -2.34
C ARG A 47 -0.53 2.12 -2.50
N VAL A 48 -1.04 0.90 -2.32
CA VAL A 48 -0.28 -0.35 -2.51
C VAL A 48 0.22 -0.47 -3.94
N THR A 49 -0.65 -0.23 -4.93
CA THR A 49 -0.27 -0.32 -6.34
C THR A 49 0.85 0.65 -6.70
N ARG A 50 0.76 1.90 -6.20
CA ARG A 50 1.82 2.91 -6.38
C ARG A 50 3.13 2.47 -5.75
N LEU A 51 3.11 1.94 -4.54
CA LEU A 51 4.31 1.49 -3.82
C LEU A 51 4.99 0.30 -4.52
N ILE A 52 4.20 -0.63 -5.06
CA ILE A 52 4.71 -1.75 -5.86
C ILE A 52 5.38 -1.24 -7.14
N TYR A 53 4.77 -0.26 -7.81
CA TYR A 53 5.36 0.36 -8.99
C TYR A 53 6.67 1.08 -8.65
N GLU A 54 6.70 1.89 -7.59
CA GLU A 54 7.90 2.61 -7.16
C GLU A 54 9.04 1.68 -6.74
N ALA A 55 8.73 0.54 -6.13
CA ALA A 55 9.72 -0.46 -5.73
C ALA A 55 10.46 -1.11 -6.90
N ARG A 56 9.99 -0.95 -8.14
CA ARG A 56 10.67 -1.44 -9.35
C ARG A 56 11.86 -0.56 -9.76
N PHE A 57 11.95 0.65 -9.23
CA PHE A 57 13.05 1.57 -9.53
C PHE A 57 14.04 1.55 -8.38
N ASP A 58 15.30 1.19 -8.67
CA ASP A 58 16.35 1.07 -7.64
C ASP A 58 16.51 2.36 -6.81
N SER A 59 16.39 3.53 -7.46
CA SER A 59 16.47 4.84 -6.81
C SER A 59 15.34 5.12 -5.80
N ARG A 60 14.21 4.41 -5.92
CA ARG A 60 13.01 4.60 -5.06
C ARG A 60 12.72 3.41 -4.16
N ARG A 61 13.34 2.26 -4.42
CA ARG A 61 13.03 1.00 -3.76
C ARG A 61 13.05 1.08 -2.24
N ALA A 62 14.13 1.59 -1.66
CA ALA A 62 14.27 1.70 -0.21
C ALA A 62 13.26 2.67 0.43
N LEU A 63 12.80 3.70 -0.30
CA LEU A 63 11.75 4.60 0.19
C LEU A 63 10.38 3.89 0.12
N ALA A 64 10.07 3.28 -1.03
CA ALA A 64 8.83 2.55 -1.23
C ALA A 64 8.65 1.41 -0.21
N GLU A 65 9.70 0.64 0.06
CA GLU A 65 9.68 -0.44 1.06
C GLU A 65 9.34 0.08 2.47
N ARG A 66 9.91 1.23 2.87
CA ARG A 66 9.64 1.87 4.17
C ARG A 66 8.22 2.44 4.26
N GLU A 67 7.77 3.13 3.23
CA GLU A 67 6.40 3.66 3.17
C GLU A 67 5.36 2.54 3.17
N TYR A 68 5.65 1.43 2.50
CA TYR A 68 4.78 0.27 2.49
C TYR A 68 4.75 -0.41 3.86
N ALA A 69 5.90 -0.56 4.51
CA ALA A 69 5.96 -1.08 5.87
C ALA A 69 5.15 -0.21 6.86
N ALA A 70 5.22 1.11 6.71
CA ALA A 70 4.42 2.06 7.50
C ALA A 70 2.92 1.93 7.23
N LEU A 71 2.50 1.72 5.97
CA LEU A 71 1.11 1.47 5.61
C LEU A 71 0.57 0.20 6.28
N ILE A 72 1.36 -0.89 6.26
CA ILE A 72 0.99 -2.15 6.92
C ILE A 72 0.82 -1.94 8.43
N ARG A 73 1.79 -1.29 9.09
CA ARG A 73 1.69 -0.97 10.52
C ARG A 73 0.46 -0.13 10.83
N HIS A 74 0.22 0.93 10.06
CA HIS A 74 -0.92 1.83 10.26
C HIS A 74 -2.24 1.06 10.29
N TRP A 75 -2.50 0.23 9.27
CA TRP A 75 -3.75 -0.51 9.19
C TRP A 75 -3.84 -1.66 10.19
N TYR A 76 -2.72 -2.33 10.48
CA TYR A 76 -2.70 -3.33 11.55
C TYR A 76 -3.06 -2.71 12.90
N THR A 77 -2.38 -1.64 13.31
CA THR A 77 -2.63 -0.96 14.59
C THR A 77 -4.04 -0.39 14.65
N ARG A 78 -4.49 0.25 13.57
CA ARG A 78 -5.81 0.87 13.50
C ARG A 78 -6.93 -0.18 13.63
N VAL A 79 -6.90 -1.21 12.78
CA VAL A 79 -7.97 -2.21 12.73
C VAL A 79 -7.93 -3.14 13.96
N SER A 80 -6.74 -3.40 14.52
CA SER A 80 -6.62 -4.14 15.78
C SER A 80 -6.91 -3.32 17.02
N ARG A 81 -7.23 -2.02 16.88
CA ARG A 81 -7.41 -1.10 18.02
C ARG A 81 -6.22 -1.15 18.99
N THR A 82 -5.02 -1.07 18.43
CA THR A 82 -3.76 -1.16 19.20
C THR A 82 -3.60 -2.51 19.93
N GLY A 83 -4.08 -3.60 19.33
CA GLY A 83 -3.88 -4.96 19.83
C GLY A 83 -5.06 -5.55 20.62
N GLU A 84 -6.16 -4.82 20.81
CA GLU A 84 -7.40 -5.34 21.40
C GLU A 84 -8.06 -6.42 20.53
N ASP A 85 -8.03 -6.27 19.20
CA ASP A 85 -8.52 -7.26 18.21
C ASP A 85 -7.43 -7.63 17.21
N VAL A 86 -6.49 -8.47 17.66
CA VAL A 86 -5.37 -8.95 16.82
C VAL A 86 -5.88 -9.61 15.53
N ASP A 87 -7.01 -10.33 15.58
CA ASP A 87 -7.57 -11.02 14.42
C ASP A 87 -8.09 -10.04 13.36
N ALA A 88 -8.68 -8.92 13.76
CA ALA A 88 -9.03 -7.85 12.83
C ALA A 88 -7.79 -7.24 12.18
N GLY A 89 -6.72 -7.01 12.96
CA GLY A 89 -5.42 -6.59 12.42
C GLY A 89 -4.87 -7.58 11.39
N ARG A 90 -4.91 -8.88 11.68
CA ARG A 90 -4.49 -9.95 10.74
C ARG A 90 -5.29 -9.91 9.44
N ARG A 91 -6.62 -9.75 9.53
CA ARG A 91 -7.49 -9.62 8.35
C ARG A 91 -7.11 -8.42 7.49
N ALA A 92 -6.78 -7.28 8.10
CA ALA A 92 -6.32 -6.11 7.37
C ALA A 92 -5.01 -6.37 6.61
N VAL A 93 -4.02 -7.01 7.26
CA VAL A 93 -2.75 -7.37 6.60
C VAL A 93 -2.97 -8.38 5.47
N HIS A 94 -3.83 -9.38 5.66
CA HIS A 94 -4.18 -10.33 4.58
C HIS A 94 -4.89 -9.65 3.41
N TYR A 95 -5.73 -8.65 3.69
CA TYR A 95 -6.36 -7.86 2.63
C TYR A 95 -5.32 -7.07 1.82
N ILE A 96 -4.36 -6.43 2.50
CA ILE A 96 -3.23 -5.75 1.85
C ILE A 96 -2.38 -6.74 1.03
N HIS A 97 -2.12 -7.95 1.55
CA HIS A 97 -1.40 -9.00 0.82
C HIS A 97 -2.16 -9.45 -0.43
N LYS A 98 -3.50 -9.55 -0.36
CA LYS A 98 -4.32 -9.84 -1.53
C LYS A 98 -4.11 -8.78 -2.62
N ILE A 99 -4.22 -7.49 -2.26
CA ILE A 99 -3.97 -6.38 -3.19
C ILE A 99 -2.55 -6.45 -3.77
N HIS A 100 -1.55 -6.77 -2.95
CA HIS A 100 -0.17 -6.96 -3.40
C HIS A 100 -0.06 -8.00 -4.51
N ARG A 101 -0.69 -9.16 -4.32
CA ARG A 101 -0.70 -10.24 -5.33
C ARG A 101 -1.46 -9.84 -6.58
N ASP A 102 -2.63 -9.22 -6.42
CA ASP A 102 -3.48 -8.77 -7.53
C ASP A 102 -2.76 -7.70 -8.39
N ALA A 103 -1.96 -6.83 -7.76
CA ALA A 103 -1.11 -5.84 -8.42
C ALA A 103 0.23 -6.38 -8.95
N LYS A 104 0.43 -7.71 -8.91
CA LYS A 104 1.66 -8.40 -9.34
C LYS A 104 2.92 -7.95 -8.59
N GLY A 105 2.81 -7.66 -7.30
CA GLY A 105 3.95 -7.41 -6.42
C GLY A 105 4.81 -8.67 -6.24
N SER A 106 6.13 -8.51 -6.16
CA SER A 106 7.04 -9.65 -6.02
C SER A 106 7.00 -10.23 -4.61
N ARG A 107 7.30 -11.53 -4.49
CA ARG A 107 7.39 -12.20 -3.18
C ARG A 107 8.48 -11.60 -2.30
N ASP A 108 9.60 -11.19 -2.90
CA ASP A 108 10.73 -10.63 -2.16
C ASP A 108 10.41 -9.24 -1.62
N LEU A 109 9.69 -8.42 -2.40
CA LEU A 109 9.19 -7.14 -1.91
C LEU A 109 8.27 -7.33 -0.69
N TRP A 110 7.34 -8.29 -0.76
CA TRP A 110 6.45 -8.59 0.35
C TRP A 110 7.20 -8.99 1.63
N LYS A 111 8.16 -9.91 1.51
CA LYS A 111 9.01 -10.33 2.63
C LYS A 111 9.78 -9.17 3.23
N GLN A 112 10.38 -8.33 2.39
CA GLN A 112 11.16 -7.18 2.84
C GLN A 112 10.28 -6.15 3.57
N VAL A 113 9.12 -5.84 3.01
CA VAL A 113 8.15 -4.92 3.60
C VAL A 113 7.61 -5.45 4.92
N LEU A 114 7.26 -6.73 5.03
CA LEU A 114 6.83 -7.34 6.30
C LEU A 114 7.95 -7.32 7.35
N SER A 115 9.18 -7.63 6.97
CA SER A 115 10.34 -7.55 7.86
C SER A 115 10.51 -6.13 8.41
N LEU A 116 10.45 -5.12 7.54
CA LEU A 116 10.50 -3.71 7.93
C LEU A 116 9.27 -3.29 8.75
N ALA A 117 8.10 -3.86 8.50
CA ALA A 117 6.87 -3.54 9.23
C ALA A 117 6.94 -4.01 10.70
N ARG A 118 7.59 -5.15 10.95
CA ARG A 118 7.80 -5.71 12.29
C ARG A 118 8.79 -4.92 13.14
N GLN A 119 9.69 -4.17 12.50
CA GLN A 119 10.61 -3.30 13.21
C GLN A 119 9.83 -2.07 13.72
N PRO A 120 9.78 -1.83 15.04
CA PRO A 120 9.20 -0.61 15.56
C PRO A 120 9.99 0.61 15.05
N PRO A 121 9.34 1.75 14.77
CA PRO A 121 10.07 2.99 14.51
C PRO A 121 11.00 3.31 15.69
N PRO A 122 12.21 3.85 15.45
CA PRO A 122 13.10 4.23 16.53
C PRO A 122 12.42 5.23 17.47
N GLY A 123 12.39 4.91 18.77
CA GLY A 123 11.76 5.73 19.82
C GLY A 123 10.27 5.49 20.06
N GLN A 124 9.67 4.44 19.47
CA GLN A 124 8.30 4.03 19.77
C GLN A 124 8.24 2.57 20.23
N ASP A 125 7.66 2.34 21.41
CA ASP A 125 7.13 1.03 21.83
C ASP A 125 5.81 0.80 21.08
N GLY A 126 5.91 0.61 19.76
CA GLY A 126 4.76 0.34 18.90
C GLY A 126 4.30 -1.11 19.03
N LEU A 127 2.99 -1.34 18.81
CA LEU A 127 2.43 -2.67 18.66
C LEU A 127 3.20 -3.46 17.59
N VAL A 128 3.82 -4.58 17.99
CA VAL A 128 4.60 -5.44 17.10
C VAL A 128 3.65 -6.31 16.28
N LEU A 129 3.93 -6.40 14.98
CA LEU A 129 3.18 -7.30 14.10
C LEU A 129 3.46 -8.78 14.44
N PRO A 130 2.45 -9.65 14.46
CA PRO A 130 2.64 -11.07 14.72
C PRO A 130 3.59 -11.74 13.72
N ASP A 131 4.43 -12.66 14.21
CA ASP A 131 5.45 -13.34 13.41
C ASP A 131 4.91 -14.30 12.36
N ASP A 132 3.68 -14.78 12.57
CA ASP A 132 2.99 -15.73 11.71
C ASP A 132 2.24 -15.07 10.53
N LEU A 133 2.30 -13.75 10.39
CA LEU A 133 1.86 -13.05 9.18
C LEU A 133 2.76 -13.44 7.98
N ARG A 134 2.17 -14.10 6.96
CA ARG A 134 2.86 -14.62 5.77
C ARG A 134 2.40 -13.98 4.47
#